data_AF-A0A7V8X0I1-F1
#
_entry.id   AF-A0A7V8X0I1-F1
#
_cell.length_a   1.000
_cell.length_b   1.000
_cell.length_c   1.000
_cell.angle_alpha   90.00
_cell.angle_beta   90.00
_cell.angle_gamma   90.00
#
_symmetry.space_group_name_H-M   'P 1'
#
loop_
_entity.id
_entity.type
_entity.pdbx_description
1 polymer ?
#
loop_
_entity_poly.entity_id
_entity_poly.type
_entity_poly.pdbx_seq_one_letter_code
_entity_poly.pdbx_strand_id
1 'polypeptide(L)' 'MTAAAHHDPDAGALEAVRTGLEQLMERIVDIADARRVDPDEPLVSDLDELERSLKVALRRLDRILRRVA' A
#
# COMPACT_ATOMS: atom_id res chain seq x y z
N MET A 1 -19.29 -23.77 -23.15
CA MET A 1 -18.20 -22.83 -23.51
C MET A 1 -17.61 -22.30 -22.22
N THR A 2 -16.51 -22.90 -21.78
CA THR A 2 -15.74 -22.50 -20.59
C THR A 2 -15.07 -21.16 -20.86
N ALA A 3 -15.39 -20.14 -20.06
CA ALA A 3 -14.66 -18.88 -20.08
C ALA A 3 -13.21 -19.18 -19.68
N ALA A 4 -12.28 -19.02 -20.62
CA ALA A 4 -10.86 -19.10 -20.35
C ALA A 4 -10.54 -18.02 -19.30
N ALA A 5 -9.91 -18.42 -18.20
CA ALA A 5 -9.34 -17.50 -17.23
C ALA A 5 -8.45 -16.52 -17.99
N HIS A 6 -8.88 -15.26 -18.06
CA HIS A 6 -8.10 -14.19 -18.68
C HIS A 6 -7.01 -13.83 -17.69
N HIS A 7 -5.91 -14.58 -17.72
CA HIS A 7 -4.73 -14.26 -16.92
C HIS A 7 -4.17 -12.95 -17.47
N ASP A 8 -4.46 -11.84 -16.78
CA ASP A 8 -3.93 -10.54 -17.15
C ASP A 8 -2.40 -10.59 -17.01
N PRO A 9 -1.62 -10.35 -18.08
CA PRO A 9 -0.16 -10.32 -17.98
C PRO A 9 0.35 -9.30 -16.95
N ASP A 10 -0.48 -8.30 -16.60
CA ASP A 10 -0.13 -7.26 -15.64
C ASP A 10 -0.35 -7.69 -14.18
N ALA A 11 -0.97 -8.85 -13.91
CA ALA A 11 -1.26 -9.31 -12.55
C ALA A 11 0.01 -9.41 -11.67
N GLY A 12 1.09 -9.97 -12.21
CA GLY A 12 2.37 -10.06 -11.50
C GLY A 12 3.02 -8.70 -11.25
N ALA A 13 2.88 -7.75 -12.20
CA ALA A 13 3.37 -6.39 -12.01
C ALA A 13 2.57 -5.65 -10.93
N LEU A 14 1.25 -5.84 -10.88
CA LEU A 14 0.37 -5.28 -9.87
C LEU A 14 0.64 -5.86 -8.47
N GLU A 15 0.94 -7.17 -8.37
CA GLU A 15 1.38 -7.79 -7.11
C GLU A 15 2.72 -7.23 -6.62
N ALA A 16 3.67 -6.98 -7.53
CA ALA A 16 4.92 -6.33 -7.18
C ALA A 16 4.70 -4.90 -6.66
N VAL A 17 3.80 -4.13 -7.30
CA VAL A 17 3.40 -2.79 -6.82
C VAL A 17 2.75 -2.88 -5.43
N ARG A 18 1.87 -3.85 -5.19
CA ARG A 18 1.23 -4.08 -3.88
C ARG A 18 2.28 -4.32 -2.79
N THR A 19 3.21 -5.23 -3.06
CA THR A 19 4.32 -5.55 -2.15
C THR A 19 5.18 -4.32 -1.88
N GLY A 20 5.49 -3.53 -2.91
CA GLY A 20 6.24 -2.27 -2.75
C GLY A 20 5.51 -1.23 -1.90
N LEU A 21 4.19 -1.13 -2.02
CA LEU A 21 3.37 -0.24 -1.20
C LEU A 21 3.32 -0.70 0.27
N GLU A 22 3.25 -2.01 0.53
CA GLU A 22 3.31 -2.57 1.90
C GLU A 22 4.66 -2.23 2.56
N GLN A 23 5.77 -2.46 1.86
CA GLN A 23 7.12 -2.14 2.34
C GLN A 23 7.32 -0.63 2.56
N LEU A 24 6.78 0.21 1.67
CA LEU A 24 6.84 1.66 1.84
C LEU A 24 6.05 2.11 3.06
N MET A 25 4.86 1.55 3.27
CA MET A 25 4.01 1.86 4.43
C MET A 25 4.71 1.48 5.74
N GLU A 26 5.30 0.29 5.82
CA GLU A 26 6.07 -0.16 6.99
C GLU A 26 7.19 0.82 7.34
N ARG A 27 8.01 1.20 6.34
CA ARG A 27 9.09 2.17 6.53
C ARG A 27 8.61 3.55 7.00
N ILE A 28 7.45 4.00 6.54
CA ILE A 28 6.88 5.29 6.98
C ILE A 28 6.41 5.21 8.43
N VAL A 29 5.78 4.10 8.82
CA VAL A 29 5.36 3.86 10.21
C VAL A 29 6.57 3.83 11.14
N ASP A 30 7.64 3.13 10.76
CA ASP A 30 8.88 3.10 11.54
C ASP A 30 9.48 4.50 11.76
N ILE A 31 9.46 5.34 10.71
CA ILE A 31 9.93 6.74 10.81
C ILE A 31 9.02 7.56 11.72
N ALA A 32 7.70 7.38 11.64
CA ALA A 32 6.75 8.09 12.48
C ALA A 32 6.92 7.67 13.96
N ASP A 33 7.05 6.38 14.22
CA ASP A 33 7.24 5.83 15.56
C ASP A 33 8.55 6.28 16.20
N ALA A 34 9.64 6.33 15.43
CA ALA A 34 10.92 6.86 15.90
C ALA A 34 10.84 8.35 16.31
N ARG A 35 9.89 9.09 15.75
CA ARG A 35 9.70 10.53 15.99
C ARG A 35 8.66 10.86 17.06
N ARG A 36 7.76 9.92 17.40
CA ARG A 36 6.73 10.09 18.44
C ARG A 36 7.26 10.32 19.87
N VAL A 37 8.57 10.21 20.07
CA VAL A 37 9.22 10.57 21.34
C VAL A 37 9.14 12.08 21.62
N ASP A 38 8.99 12.91 20.59
CA ASP A 38 8.79 14.35 20.71
C ASP A 38 7.29 14.68 20.49
N PRO A 39 6.56 15.13 21.53
CA PRO A 39 5.14 15.44 21.43
C PRO A 39 4.84 16.66 20.54
N ASP A 40 5.84 17.50 20.26
CA ASP A 40 5.72 18.69 19.41
C ASP A 40 6.27 18.44 18.00
N GLU A 41 6.60 17.19 17.63
CA GLU A 41 7.12 16.88 16.30
C GLU A 41 6.07 17.14 15.20
N PRO A 42 6.29 18.14 14.32
CA PRO A 42 5.32 18.50 13.29
C PRO A 42 5.14 17.41 12.22
N LEU A 43 6.16 16.58 11.97
CA LEU A 43 6.13 15.60 10.89
C LEU A 43 5.28 14.35 11.19
N VAL A 44 4.99 14.03 12.47
CA VAL A 44 4.21 12.82 12.80
C VAL A 44 2.82 12.86 12.18
N SER A 45 2.16 14.03 12.19
CA SER A 45 0.82 14.18 11.59
C SER A 45 0.85 13.93 10.08
N ASP A 46 1.84 14.48 9.38
CA ASP A 46 1.99 14.30 7.93
C ASP A 46 2.31 12.84 7.57
N LEU A 47 3.12 12.16 8.40
CA LEU A 47 3.45 10.74 8.21
C LEU A 47 2.24 9.83 8.48
N ASP A 48 1.43 10.13 9.50
CA ASP A 48 0.17 9.42 9.79
C ASP A 48 -0.84 9.61 8.63
N GLU A 49 -0.92 10.80 8.04
CA GLU A 49 -1.77 11.05 6.86
C GLU A 49 -1.28 10.29 5.63
N LEU A 50 0.04 10.21 5.43
CA LEU A 50 0.66 9.44 4.38
C LEU A 50 0.38 7.93 4.55
N GLU A 51 0.50 7.40 5.77
CA GLU A 51 0.14 6.02 6.11
C GLU A 51 -1.33 5.71 5.74
N ARG A 52 -2.26 6.60 6.13
CA ARG A 52 -3.70 6.45 5.79
C ARG A 52 -3.91 6.43 4.27
N SER A 53 -3.22 7.30 3.54
CA SER A 53 -3.30 7.37 2.08
C SER A 53 -2.80 6.08 1.43
N LEU A 54 -1.68 5.52 1.91
CA LEU A 54 -1.14 4.25 1.45
C LEU A 54 -2.07 3.07 1.75
N LYS A 55 -2.69 3.02 2.95
CA LYS A 55 -3.70 2.01 3.28
C LYS A 55 -4.90 2.05 2.33
N VAL A 56 -5.34 3.24 1.92
CA VAL A 56 -6.42 3.40 0.93
C VAL A 56 -5.97 2.91 -0.46
N ALA A 57 -4.74 3.24 -0.86
CA ALA A 57 -4.16 2.78 -2.12
C ALA A 57 -4.04 1.25 -2.18
N LEU A 58 -3.54 0.60 -1.11
CA LEU A 58 -3.46 -0.85 -0.98
C LEU A 58 -4.84 -1.52 -1.12
N ARG A 59 -5.86 -1.04 -0.39
CA ARG A 59 -7.23 -1.56 -0.52
C ARG A 59 -7.82 -1.38 -1.92
N ARG A 60 -7.42 -0.33 -2.65
CA ARG A 60 -7.84 -0.14 -4.06
C ARG A 60 -7.14 -1.14 -4.96
N LEU A 61 -5.83 -1.34 -4.78
CA LEU A 61 -5.03 -2.28 -5.54
C LEU A 61 -5.47 -3.74 -5.30
N ASP A 62 -5.78 -4.12 -4.06
CA ASP A 62 -6.33 -5.45 -3.74
C ASP A 62 -7.65 -5.73 -4.47
N ARG A 63 -8.47 -4.70 -4.69
CA ARG A 63 -9.72 -4.83 -5.44
C ARG A 63 -9.46 -4.94 -6.95
N ILE A 64 -8.40 -4.33 -7.46
CA ILE A 64 -7.98 -4.48 -8.86
C ILE A 64 -7.43 -5.88 -9.07
N LEU A 65 -6.51 -6.34 -8.21
CA LEU A 65 -5.92 -7.67 -8.24
C LEU A 65 -6.99 -8.77 -8.22
N ARG A 66 -8.01 -8.65 -7.36
CA ARG A 66 -9.15 -9.58 -7.32
C ARG A 66 -9.99 -9.63 -8.60
N ARG A 67 -9.87 -8.65 -9.51
CA ARG A 67 -10.59 -8.61 -10.79
C ARG A 67 -9.77 -9.16 -11.95
N VAL A 68 -8.44 -9.24 -11.79
CA VAL A 68 -7.50 -9.66 -12.84
C VAL A 68 -6.83 -11.01 -12.56
N ALA A 69 -6.94 -11.50 -11.32
CA ALA A 69 -6.62 -12.87 -10.91
C ALA A 69 -7.77 -13.83 -11.23
#